data_AF-A0A8T6IBV4-F1
#
_entry.id   AF-A0A8T6IBV4-F1
#
_cell.length_a   1.000
_cell.length_b   1.000
_cell.length_c   1.000
_cell.angle_alpha   90.00
_cell.angle_beta   90.00
_cell.angle_gamma   90.00
#
_symmetry.space_group_name_H-M   'P 1'
#
loop_
_entity.id
_entity.type
_entity.pdbx_description
1 polymer ?
#
loop_
_entity_poly.entity_id
_entity_poly.type
_entity_poly.pdbx_seq_one_letter_code
_entity_poly.pdbx_strand_id
1 'polypeptide(L)'
;MDTGVGALIMPSGWKGRLGEFKHSAPIELRTANGKVLQGETCWPVKIEIDGFRPVSNEVVFLDMGDDEAAHKPLLGYVVLAQAQAAVDMPGHRLVRVRYIDMK
;
A
#
# COMPACT_ATOMS: atom_id res chain seq x y z
N MET A 1 -4.44 -6.55 -4.74
CA MET A 1 -3.70 -7.19 -3.63
C MET A 1 -2.43 -7.75 -4.21
N ASP A 2 -1.27 -7.31 -3.72
CA ASP A 2 0.03 -7.86 -4.12
C ASP A 2 0.77 -8.27 -2.85
N THR A 3 0.96 -9.57 -2.67
CA THR A 3 1.62 -10.14 -1.49
C THR A 3 3.14 -9.98 -1.54
N GLY A 4 3.71 -9.56 -2.68
CA GLY A 4 5.12 -9.21 -2.81
C GLY A 4 5.44 -7.77 -2.43
N VAL A 5 4.41 -6.95 -2.19
CA VAL A 5 4.54 -5.54 -1.82
C VAL A 5 4.30 -5.38 -0.31
N GLY A 6 5.22 -4.73 0.39
CA GLY A 6 5.07 -4.42 1.81
C GLY A 6 4.14 -3.23 2.08
N ALA A 7 4.31 -2.15 1.31
CA ALA A 7 3.67 -0.85 1.54
C ALA A 7 2.29 -0.71 0.86
N LEU A 8 1.56 0.37 1.18
CA LEU A 8 0.48 0.87 0.34
C LEU A 8 1.10 1.64 -0.83
N ILE A 9 0.87 1.19 -2.07
CA ILE A 9 1.34 1.86 -3.29
C ILE A 9 0.17 2.51 -4.02
N MET A 10 0.34 3.78 -4.38
CA MET A 10 -0.63 4.60 -5.08
C MET A 10 0.00 5.23 -6.34
N PRO A 11 -0.79 5.52 -7.39
CA PRO A 11 -0.34 6.34 -8.50
C PRO A 11 -0.01 7.76 -8.02
N SER A 12 1.06 8.36 -8.55
CA SER A 12 1.51 9.71 -8.19
C SER A 12 0.43 10.78 -8.37
N GLY A 13 -0.39 10.70 -9.43
CA GLY A 13 -1.48 11.65 -9.67
C GLY A 13 -2.61 11.61 -8.64
N TRP A 14 -2.65 10.60 -7.77
CA TRP A 14 -3.61 10.56 -6.66
C TRP A 14 -3.13 11.32 -5.43
N LYS A 15 -1.84 11.67 -5.34
CA LYS A 15 -1.26 12.36 -4.17
C LYS A 15 -2.02 13.63 -3.82
N GLY A 16 -2.31 14.47 -4.82
CA GLY A 16 -3.05 15.73 -4.63
C GLY A 16 -4.49 15.55 -4.11
N ARG A 17 -5.08 14.35 -4.25
CA ARG A 17 -6.44 14.03 -3.76
C ARG A 17 -6.48 13.72 -2.27
N LEU A 18 -5.32 13.39 -1.67
CA LEU A 18 -5.21 12.93 -0.29
C LEU A 18 -4.79 14.05 0.69
N GLY A 19 -4.61 15.27 0.19
CA GLY A 19 -4.22 16.43 1.00
C GLY A 19 -2.72 16.50 1.26
N GLU A 20 -2.34 17.28 2.27
CA GLU A 20 -0.95 17.49 2.66
C GLU A 20 -0.45 16.38 3.58
N PHE A 21 0.80 15.95 3.36
CA PHE A 21 1.48 14.96 4.18
C PHE A 21 2.45 15.65 5.13
N LYS A 22 2.55 15.15 6.36
CA LYS A 22 3.44 15.69 7.39
C LYS A 22 4.91 15.50 7.03
N HIS A 23 5.24 14.34 6.46
CA HIS A 23 6.58 14.00 6.03
C HIS A 23 6.51 13.38 4.63
N SER A 24 7.52 13.66 3.83
CA SER A 24 7.78 12.93 2.60
C SER A 24 9.28 12.76 2.35
N ALA A 25 9.63 11.71 1.62
CA ALA A 25 11.00 11.46 1.18
C ALA A 25 11.02 10.69 -0.15
N PRO A 26 12.03 10.92 -1.01
CA PRO A 26 12.24 10.10 -2.19
C PRO A 26 12.58 8.66 -1.81
N ILE A 27 12.15 7.70 -2.62
CA ILE A 27 12.44 6.28 -2.45
C ILE A 27 12.60 5.59 -3.80
N GLU A 28 13.44 4.55 -3.85
CA GLU A 28 13.61 3.71 -5.02
C GLU A 28 12.93 2.36 -4.81
N LEU A 29 12.16 1.92 -5.80
CA LEU A 29 11.48 0.63 -5.78
C LEU A 29 11.92 -0.22 -6.96
N ARG A 30 12.21 -1.50 -6.69
CA ARG A 30 12.50 -2.48 -7.74
C ARG A 30 11.24 -3.26 -8.07
N THR A 31 10.84 -3.22 -9.33
CA THR A 31 9.71 -3.98 -9.86
C THR A 31 10.08 -5.44 -10.12
N ALA A 32 9.08 -6.29 -10.36
CA ALA A 32 9.29 -7.71 -10.64
C ALA A 32 10.15 -7.99 -11.89
N ASN A 33 10.17 -7.07 -12.88
CA ASN A 33 11.02 -7.20 -14.07
C ASN A 33 12.44 -6.62 -13.86
N GLY A 34 12.80 -6.23 -12.65
CA GLY A 34 14.11 -5.67 -12.30
C GLY A 34 14.26 -4.18 -12.56
N LYS A 35 13.29 -3.50 -13.19
CA LYS A 35 13.33 -2.04 -13.37
C LYS A 35 13.25 -1.34 -12.03
N VAL A 36 14.12 -0.34 -11.83
CA VAL A 36 14.06 0.58 -10.68
C VAL A 36 13.18 1.77 -11.05
N LEU A 37 12.21 2.06 -10.20
CA LEU A 37 11.32 3.22 -10.29
C LEU A 37 11.62 4.18 -9.15
N GLN A 38 11.56 5.47 -9.47
CA GLN A 38 11.60 6.53 -8.47
C GLN A 38 10.18 6.78 -7.96
N GLY A 39 10.06 6.99 -6.66
CA GLY A 39 8.81 7.33 -6.00
C GLY A 39 9.02 8.23 -4.81
N GLU A 40 7.93 8.48 -4.10
CA GLU A 40 7.93 9.29 -2.88
C GLU A 40 7.12 8.56 -1.81
N THR A 41 7.74 8.29 -0.66
CA THR A 41 7.02 7.82 0.53
C THR A 41 6.51 9.02 1.33
N CYS A 42 5.30 8.91 1.88
CA CYS A 42 4.64 9.94 2.68
C CYS A 42 4.05 9.33 3.97
N TRP A 43 4.24 10.00 5.12
CA TRP A 43 3.81 9.47 6.43
C TRP A 43 3.65 10.56 7.50
N PRO A 44 3.00 10.25 8.64
CA PRO A 44 2.10 9.11 8.84
C PRO A 44 0.78 9.30 8.07
N VAL A 45 0.22 8.20 7.56
CA VAL A 45 -1.13 8.16 6.96
C VAL A 45 -2.04 7.23 7.74
N LYS A 46 -3.29 7.65 7.95
CA LYS A 46 -4.35 6.78 8.48
C LYS A 46 -4.92 5.97 7.33
N ILE A 47 -4.86 4.64 7.44
CA ILE A 47 -5.42 3.72 6.45
C ILE A 47 -6.61 3.01 7.09
N GLU A 48 -7.77 3.08 6.43
CA GLU A 48 -9.02 2.46 6.87
C GLU A 48 -9.50 1.49 5.79
N ILE A 49 -9.57 0.21 6.16
CA ILE A 49 -10.14 -0.84 5.33
C ILE A 49 -11.47 -1.20 5.98
N ASP A 50 -12.56 -1.16 5.20
CA ASP A 50 -13.90 -1.40 5.73
C ASP A 50 -14.00 -2.77 6.41
N GLY A 51 -14.54 -2.79 7.64
CA GLY A 51 -14.63 -3.98 8.47
C GLY A 51 -13.35 -4.40 9.21
N PHE A 52 -12.25 -3.65 9.09
CA PHE A 52 -10.96 -3.95 9.75
C PHE A 52 -10.47 -2.82 10.65
N ARG A 53 -9.46 -3.13 11.47
CA ARG A 53 -8.86 -2.16 12.39
C ARG A 53 -8.11 -1.09 11.58
N PRO A 54 -8.31 0.22 11.85
CA PRO A 54 -7.54 1.27 11.21
C PRO A 54 -6.08 1.22 11.65
N VAL A 55 -5.17 1.59 10.75
CA VAL A 55 -3.71 1.59 11.01
C VAL A 55 -3.07 2.90 10.61
N SER A 56 -1.93 3.21 11.23
CA SER A 56 -1.06 4.33 10.84
C SER A 56 0.19 3.75 10.18
N ASN A 57 0.46 4.11 8.93
CA ASN A 57 1.62 3.62 8.18
C ASN A 57 2.10 4.69 7.17
N GLU A 58 2.96 4.32 6.23
CA GLU A 58 3.37 5.11 5.08
C GLU A 58 2.60 4.71 3.80
N VAL A 59 2.53 5.66 2.86
CA VAL A 59 2.05 5.43 1.49
C VAL A 59 3.16 5.80 0.51
N VAL A 60 3.37 4.95 -0.49
CA VAL A 60 4.34 5.18 -1.57
C VAL A 60 3.60 5.62 -2.82
N PHE A 61 3.99 6.77 -3.36
CA PHE A 61 3.54 7.27 -4.65
C PHE A 61 4.55 6.93 -5.73
N LEU A 62 4.11 6.24 -6.78
CA LEU A 62 4.94 5.89 -7.92
C LEU A 62 4.45 6.63 -9.17
N ASP A 63 5.41 7.16 -9.94
CA ASP A 63 5.16 7.54 -11.32
C ASP A 63 5.21 6.27 -12.19
N MET A 64 4.03 5.79 -12.58
CA MET A 64 3.88 4.58 -13.38
C MET A 64 3.66 4.88 -14.87
N GLY A 65 3.91 6.12 -15.31
CA GLY A 65 3.67 6.58 -16.68
C GLY A 65 2.19 6.85 -16.97
N ASP A 66 1.90 7.21 -18.23
CA ASP A 66 0.65 7.86 -18.65
C ASP A 66 -0.62 6.98 -18.59
N ASP A 67 -0.50 5.69 -18.24
CA ASP A 67 -1.66 4.82 -18.06
C ASP A 67 -2.11 4.79 -16.60
N GLU A 68 -2.56 5.94 -16.10
CA GLU A 68 -3.18 6.05 -14.76
C GLU A 68 -4.37 5.08 -14.59
N ALA A 69 -5.04 4.70 -15.68
CA ALA A 69 -6.18 3.80 -15.67
C ALA A 69 -5.78 2.33 -15.53
N ALA A 70 -4.61 1.93 -16.04
CA ALA A 70 -4.10 0.56 -15.88
C ALA A 70 -3.59 0.27 -14.46
N HIS A 71 -3.14 1.30 -13.72
CA HIS A 71 -2.44 1.09 -12.46
C HIS A 71 -3.37 1.25 -11.26
N LYS A 72 -3.90 0.12 -10.79
CA LYS A 72 -4.71 0.06 -9.57
C LYS A 72 -3.84 0.21 -8.32
N PRO A 73 -4.33 0.91 -7.26
CA PRO A 73 -3.70 0.90 -5.95
C PRO A 73 -3.36 -0.51 -5.45
N LEU A 74 -2.18 -0.66 -4.84
CA LEU A 74 -1.74 -1.93 -4.26
C LEU A 74 -1.70 -1.80 -2.75
N LEU A 75 -2.52 -2.61 -2.09
CA LEU A 75 -2.48 -2.76 -0.64
C LEU A 75 -1.52 -3.91 -0.28
N GLY A 76 -0.38 -3.55 0.32
CA GLY A 76 0.67 -4.47 0.71
C GLY A 76 0.39 -5.25 2.00
N TYR A 77 1.14 -6.32 2.20
CA TYR A 77 0.94 -7.26 3.31
C TYR A 77 1.20 -6.64 4.69
N VAL A 78 2.14 -5.68 4.83
CA VAL A 78 2.42 -5.06 6.15
C VAL A 78 1.18 -4.33 6.66
N VAL A 79 0.52 -3.57 5.79
CA VAL A 79 -0.71 -2.84 6.12
C VAL A 79 -1.82 -3.81 6.51
N LEU A 80 -1.98 -4.91 5.77
CA LEU A 80 -2.96 -5.96 6.08
C LEU A 80 -2.71 -6.60 7.45
N ALA A 81 -1.46 -7.01 7.71
CA ALA A 81 -1.08 -7.66 8.97
C ALA A 81 -1.35 -6.74 10.16
N GLN A 82 -0.98 -5.45 10.07
CA GLN A 82 -1.25 -4.45 11.10
C GLN A 82 -2.76 -4.19 11.30
N ALA A 83 -3.56 -4.34 10.24
CA ALA A 83 -5.02 -4.22 10.26
C ALA A 83 -5.72 -5.51 10.74
N GLN A 84 -4.96 -6.57 11.07
CA GLN A 84 -5.47 -7.91 11.36
C GLN A 84 -6.33 -8.48 10.22
N ALA A 85 -5.91 -8.19 8.98
CA ALA A 85 -6.50 -8.71 7.76
C ALA A 85 -5.54 -9.74 7.12
N ALA A 86 -6.11 -10.78 6.55
CA ALA A 86 -5.41 -11.71 5.66
C ALA A 86 -6.21 -11.90 4.37
N VAL A 87 -5.53 -12.34 3.32
CA VAL A 87 -6.16 -12.66 2.04
C VAL A 87 -6.59 -14.12 2.04
N ASP A 88 -7.89 -14.36 1.90
CA ASP A 88 -8.45 -15.66 1.56
C ASP A 88 -8.42 -15.80 0.04
N MET A 89 -7.38 -16.48 -0.47
CA MET A 89 -7.11 -16.61 -1.91
C MET A 89 -8.25 -17.33 -2.66
N PRO A 90 -8.77 -18.49 -2.20
CA PRO A 90 -9.94 -19.12 -2.84
C PRO A 90 -11.19 -18.24 -2.86
N GLY A 91 -11.43 -17.50 -1.77
CA GLY A 91 -12.61 -16.64 -1.63
C GLY A 91 -12.45 -15.25 -2.26
N HIS A 92 -11.26 -14.91 -2.77
CA HIS A 92 -10.89 -13.58 -3.27
C HIS A 92 -11.34 -12.43 -2.34
N ARG A 93 -11.19 -12.62 -1.02
CA ARG A 93 -11.68 -11.67 -0.01
C ARG A 93 -10.67 -11.47 1.13
N LEU A 94 -10.87 -10.40 1.88
CA LEU A 94 -10.18 -10.22 3.15
C LEU A 94 -10.93 -10.96 4.26
N VAL A 95 -10.17 -11.62 5.13
CA VAL A 95 -10.67 -12.27 6.34
C VAL A 95 -9.97 -11.72 7.56
N ARG A 96 -10.70 -11.64 8.67
CA ARG A 96 -10.15 -11.14 9.94
C ARG A 96 -9.29 -12.21 10.60
N VAL A 97 -8.08 -11.83 10.98
CA VAL A 97 -7.15 -12.66 11.74
C VAL A 97 -7.25 -12.32 13.22
N ARG A 98 -7.35 -13.33 14.09
CA ARG A 98 -7.52 -13.11 15.53
C ARG A 98 -6.23 -12.67 16.23
N TYR A 99 -5.10 -13.19 15.78
CA TYR A 99 -3.79 -12.98 16.40
C TYR A 99 -2.79 -12.52 15.35
N ILE A 100 -1.87 -11.64 15.73
CA ILE A 100 -0.73 -11.26 14.90
C ILE A 100 0.40 -12.24 15.26
N ASP A 101 1.01 -12.84 14.25
CA ASP A 101 2.18 -13.69 14.45
C ASP A 101 3.35 -12.84 14.98
N MET A 102 3.89 -13.23 16.13
CA MET A 102 5.12 -12.70 16.71
C MET A 102 6.18 -13.78 16.60
N LYS A 103 6.87 -13.83 15.46
CA LYS A 103 8.03 -14.71 15.24
C LYS A 103 9.34 -13.98 15.49
#